data_AF-A0A383DBZ4-F1
#
_entry.id   AF-A0A383DBZ4-F1
#
_cell.length_a   1.000
_cell.length_b   1.000
_cell.length_c   1.000
_cell.angle_alpha   90.00
_cell.angle_beta   90.00
_cell.angle_gamma   90.00
#
_symmetry.space_group_name_H-M   'P 1'
#
loop_
_entity.id
_entity.type
_entity.pdbx_description
1 polymer ?
#
loop_
_entity_poly.entity_id
_entity_poly.type
_entity_poly.pdbx_seq_one_letter_code
_entity_poly.pdbx_strand_id
1 'polypeptide(L)'
;MSFSIESIIWAIFFLPVISFVLCLFKFKVGESRLAGPITVFSIGVSFILSLYAFAKILSGTPVFSERLTSFSWIVIDSFDVTFGIILDPLTVSMLVVVT
;
A
#
# COMPACT_ATOMS: atom_id res chain seq x y z
N MET A 1 0.32 -1.98 21.11
CA MET A 1 0.62 -2.73 19.86
C MET A 1 1.18 -1.71 18.87
N SER A 2 2.50 -1.59 18.73
CA SER A 2 3.09 -0.64 17.77
C SER A 2 3.00 -1.25 16.38
N PHE A 3 2.26 -0.63 15.46
CA PHE A 3 2.27 -1.04 14.06
C PHE A 3 3.68 -0.85 13.48
N SER A 4 4.23 -1.87 12.82
CA SER A 4 5.49 -1.74 12.06
C SER A 4 5.25 -0.94 10.78
N ILE A 5 6.27 -0.23 10.30
CA ILE A 5 6.17 0.56 9.06
C ILE A 5 5.81 -0.32 7.86
N GLU A 6 6.32 -1.54 7.84
CA GLU A 6 6.01 -2.58 6.86
C GLU A 6 4.50 -2.84 6.75
N SER A 7 3.82 -3.08 7.88
CA SER A 7 2.39 -3.37 7.90
C SER A 7 1.56 -2.18 7.39
N ILE A 8 2.01 -0.96 7.65
CA ILE A 8 1.35 0.26 7.15
C ILE A 8 1.43 0.33 5.63
N ILE A 9 2.59 0.03 5.04
CA ILE A 9 2.77 0.13 3.58
C ILE A 9 1.96 -0.95 2.86
N TRP A 10 1.97 -2.18 3.38
CA TRP A 10 1.10 -3.23 2.86
C TRP A 10 -0.37 -2.85 2.96
N ALA A 11 -0.80 -2.20 4.04
CA ALA A 11 -2.16 -1.70 4.17
C ALA A 11 -2.50 -0.65 3.10
N ILE A 12 -1.61 0.32 2.81
CA ILE A 12 -1.81 1.32 1.74
C ILE A 12 -2.10 0.63 0.41
N PHE A 13 -1.38 -0.44 0.09
CA PHE A 13 -1.58 -1.19 -1.16
C PHE A 13 -2.86 -2.03 -1.15
N PHE A 14 -3.12 -2.77 -0.07
CA PHE A 14 -4.23 -3.73 -0.03
C PHE A 14 -5.59 -3.10 0.21
N LEU A 15 -5.69 -1.94 0.88
CA LEU A 15 -6.96 -1.26 1.10
C LEU A 15 -7.76 -1.05 -0.21
N PRO A 16 -7.23 -0.33 -1.23
CA PRO A 16 -7.97 -0.11 -2.48
C PRO A 16 -8.26 -1.43 -3.23
N VAL A 17 -7.39 -2.43 -3.13
CA VAL A 17 -7.62 -3.75 -3.72
C VAL A 17 -8.78 -4.48 -3.04
N ILE A 18 -8.86 -4.44 -1.71
CA ILE A 18 -9.97 -5.02 -0.95
C ILE A 18 -11.27 -4.30 -1.31
N SER A 19 -11.26 -2.97 -1.40
CA SER A 19 -12.42 -2.20 -1.84
C SER A 19 -12.86 -2.59 -3.25
N PHE A 20 -11.92 -2.72 -4.19
CA PHE A 20 -12.20 -3.17 -5.55
C PHE A 20 -12.85 -4.56 -5.57
N VAL A 21 -12.28 -5.53 -4.84
CA VAL A 21 -12.81 -6.90 -4.73
C VAL A 21 -14.21 -6.91 -4.10
N LEU A 22 -14.41 -6.15 -3.02
CA LEU A 22 -15.72 -6.02 -2.39
C LEU A 22 -16.74 -5.45 -3.37
N CYS A 23 -16.37 -4.42 -4.11
CA CYS A 23 -17.25 -3.79 -5.07
C CYS A 23 -17.61 -4.73 -6.23
N LEU A 24 -16.65 -5.52 -6.70
CA LEU A 24 -16.85 -6.50 -7.77
C LEU A 24 -17.84 -7.62 -7.38
N PHE A 25 -17.74 -8.15 -6.15
CA PHE A 25 -18.55 -9.29 -5.73
C PHE A 25 -19.88 -8.92 -5.09
N LYS A 26 -19.99 -7.74 -4.46
CA LYS A 26 -21.18 -7.36 -3.68
C LYS A 26 -22.17 -6.48 -4.43
N PHE A 27 -21.73 -5.66 -5.38
CA PHE A 27 -22.62 -4.73 -6.07
C PHE A 27 -22.85 -5.17 -7.51
N LYS A 28 -24.13 -5.34 -7.88
CA LYS A 28 -24.52 -5.55 -9.27
C LYS A 28 -24.42 -4.24 -10.05
N VAL A 29 -24.11 -4.36 -11.35
CA VAL A 29 -24.09 -3.23 -12.28
C VAL A 29 -25.46 -2.54 -12.26
N GLY A 30 -25.50 -1.27 -11.83
CA GLY A 30 -26.71 -0.45 -11.77
C GLY A 30 -27.29 -0.20 -10.37
N GLU A 31 -26.93 -0.99 -9.35
CA GLU A 31 -27.49 -0.90 -7.98
C GLU A 31 -26.41 -0.60 -6.94
N SER A 32 -25.52 0.33 -7.25
CA SER A 32 -24.23 0.46 -6.57
C SER A 32 -24.06 1.79 -5.83
N ARG A 33 -25.13 2.29 -5.20
CA ARG A 33 -25.11 3.57 -4.46
C ARG A 33 -24.06 3.60 -3.33
N LEU A 34 -23.72 2.44 -2.78
CA LEU A 34 -22.77 2.29 -1.69
C LEU A 34 -21.32 2.02 -2.13
N ALA A 35 -21.07 1.60 -3.38
CA ALA A 35 -19.69 1.32 -3.83
C ALA A 35 -18.83 2.59 -3.87
N GLY A 36 -19.36 3.70 -4.38
CA GLY A 36 -18.64 4.96 -4.45
C GLY A 36 -18.09 5.39 -3.08
N PRO A 37 -18.94 5.53 -2.04
CA PRO A 37 -18.49 5.84 -0.69
C PRO A 37 -17.48 4.84 -0.12
N ILE A 38 -17.65 3.53 -0.36
CA ILE A 38 -16.71 2.51 0.12
C ILE A 38 -15.32 2.69 -0.51
N THR A 39 -15.27 2.92 -1.82
CA THR A 39 -14.02 3.14 -2.54
C THR A 39 -13.34 4.43 -2.12
N VAL A 40 -14.09 5.53 -2.00
CA VAL A 40 -13.55 6.82 -1.51
C VAL A 40 -13.02 6.68 -0.08
N PHE A 41 -13.74 5.99 0.81
CA PHE A 41 -13.27 5.75 2.17
C PHE A 41 -11.98 4.93 2.17
N SER A 42 -11.90 3.88 1.36
CA SER A 42 -10.71 3.04 1.27
C SER A 42 -9.48 3.80 0.76
N ILE A 43 -9.65 4.63 -0.27
CA ILE A 43 -8.57 5.48 -0.80
C ILE A 43 -8.19 6.54 0.25
N GLY A 44 -9.17 7.18 0.89
CA GLY A 44 -8.93 8.18 1.93
C GLY A 44 -8.14 7.64 3.14
N VAL A 45 -8.44 6.42 3.59
CA VAL A 45 -7.63 5.78 4.64
C VAL A 45 -6.22 5.48 4.14
N SER A 46 -6.07 5.05 2.89
CA SER A 46 -4.75 4.81 2.27
C SER A 46 -3.92 6.09 2.18
N PHE A 47 -4.56 7.23 1.89
CA PHE A 47 -3.93 8.54 1.87
C PHE A 47 -3.49 9.01 3.27
N ILE A 48 -4.31 8.79 4.30
CA ILE A 48 -3.90 9.11 5.68
C ILE A 48 -2.69 8.29 6.09
N LEU A 49 -2.64 7.01 5.71
CA LEU A 49 -1.50 6.14 5.96
C LEU A 49 -0.26 6.56 5.16
N SER A 50 -0.41 7.04 3.91
CA SER A 50 0.71 7.54 3.10
C SER A 50 1.31 8.82 3.70
N LEU A 51 0.48 9.74 4.20
CA LEU A 51 0.94 10.91 4.95
C LEU A 51 1.69 10.53 6.25
N TYR A 52 1.22 9.50 6.95
CA TYR A 52 1.93 8.99 8.14
C TYR A 52 3.31 8.43 7.79
N ALA A 53 3.41 7.63 6.71
CA ALA A 53 4.69 7.11 6.23
C ALA A 53 5.64 8.25 5.80
N PHE A 54 5.11 9.29 5.14
CA PHE A 54 5.86 10.47 4.76
C PHE A 54 6.42 11.22 5.98
N ALA A 55 5.58 11.49 6.98
CA ALA A 55 5.99 12.15 8.22
C ALA A 55 7.09 11.37 8.96
N LYS A 56 7.04 10.02 8.94
CA LYS A 56 8.09 9.17 9.51
C LYS A 56 9.44 9.35 8.82
N ILE A 57 9.47 9.38 7.48
CA ILE A 57 10.70 9.64 6.73
C ILE A 57 11.26 11.03 7.06
N LEU A 58 10.40 12.06 7.12
CA LEU A 58 10.83 13.42 7.48
C LEU A 58 11.41 13.52 8.89
N SER A 59 10.91 12.72 9.84
CA SER A 59 11.41 12.70 11.21
C SER A 59 12.81 12.07 11.37
N GLY A 60 13.47 11.70 10.27
CA GLY A 60 14.83 11.16 10.29
C GLY A 60 14.91 9.72 10.80
N THR A 61 13.77 9.00 10.83
CA THR A 61 13.85 7.55 11.05
C THR A 61 14.63 6.93 9.89
N PRO A 62 15.61 6.04 10.15
CA PRO A 62 16.46 5.43 9.13
C PRO A 62 15.65 4.39 8.33
N VAL A 63 14.67 4.85 7.56
CA VAL A 63 13.82 4.00 6.70
C VAL A 63 14.45 3.82 5.32
N PHE A 64 15.40 4.68 4.96
CA PHE A 64 16.04 4.79 3.65
C PHE A 64 16.74 3.53 3.11
N SER A 65 16.83 2.45 3.87
CA SER A 65 17.52 1.23 3.45
C SER A 65 16.84 -0.07 3.90
N GLU A 66 15.63 0.01 4.46
CA GLU A 66 14.89 -1.22 4.77
C GLU A 66 14.26 -1.74 3.47
N ARG A 67 14.84 -2.81 2.89
CA ARG A 67 14.09 -3.72 2.02
C ARG A 67 13.01 -4.35 2.91
N LEU A 68 11.84 -3.74 2.91
CA LEU A 68 10.70 -4.19 3.69
C LEU A 68 10.13 -5.41 2.98
N THR A 69 10.45 -6.58 3.52
CA THR A 69 10.11 -7.93 3.01
C THR A 69 10.53 -8.20 1.57
N SER A 70 11.39 -9.20 1.39
CA SER A 70 11.75 -9.69 0.07
C SER A 70 11.52 -11.20 0.03
N PHE A 71 10.55 -11.66 -0.76
CA PHE A 71 10.34 -13.08 -1.00
C PHE A 71 10.74 -13.40 -2.45
N SER A 72 11.40 -14.54 -2.66
CA SER A 72 11.75 -14.96 -4.00
C SER A 72 10.47 -15.32 -4.77
N TRP A 73 10.27 -14.66 -5.91
CA TRP A 73 9.10 -14.86 -6.76
C TRP A 73 9.40 -15.84 -7.89
N ILE A 74 10.54 -15.68 -8.56
CA ILE A 74 10.97 -16.56 -9.65
C ILE A 74 12.43 -16.94 -9.42
N VAL A 75 12.71 -18.23 -9.33
CA VAL A 75 14.07 -18.78 -9.32
C VAL A 75 14.25 -19.71 -10.51
N ILE A 76 15.18 -19.39 -11.41
CA ILE A 76 15.58 -20.24 -12.54
C ILE A 76 17.10 -20.31 -12.57
N ASP A 77 17.64 -21.44 -12.12
CA ASP A 77 19.10 -21.69 -12.02
C ASP A 77 19.82 -20.56 -11.27
N SER A 78 20.56 -19.69 -11.97
CA SER A 78 21.25 -18.54 -11.37
C SER A 78 20.43 -17.23 -11.34
N PHE A 79 19.20 -17.24 -11.86
CA PHE A 79 18.33 -16.06 -11.93
C PHE A 79 17.30 -16.08 -10.80
N ASP A 80 17.41 -15.13 -9.87
CA ASP A 80 16.45 -14.94 -8.76
C ASP A 80 15.81 -13.55 -8.86
N VAL A 81 14.49 -13.53 -9.06
CA VAL A 81 13.66 -12.33 -8.98
C VAL A 81 12.98 -12.31 -7.63
N THR A 82 13.40 -11.39 -6.78
CA THR A 82 12.77 -11.17 -5.48
C THR A 82 11.68 -10.12 -5.58
N PHE A 83 10.47 -10.45 -5.12
CA PHE A 83 9.40 -9.47 -4.94
C PHE A 83 9.52 -8.87 -3.54
N GLY A 84 9.50 -7.53 -3.47
CA GLY A 84 9.58 -6.82 -2.20
C GLY A 84 9.33 -5.34 -2.37
N ILE A 85 9.14 -4.65 -1.25
CA ILE A 85 8.87 -3.21 -1.24
C ILE A 85 10.14 -2.48 -0.80
N ILE A 86 10.59 -1.55 -1.65
CA ILE A 86 11.70 -0.65 -1.34
C ILE A 86 11.08 0.67 -0.93
N LEU A 87 11.34 1.11 0.31
CA LEU A 87 10.79 2.36 0.82
C LEU A 87 11.86 3.44 0.88
N ASP A 88 11.92 4.25 -0.18
CA ASP A 88 12.74 5.45 -0.24
C ASP A 88 11.84 6.71 -0.26
N PRO A 89 12.39 7.92 -0.03
CA PRO A 89 11.58 9.13 -0.06
C PRO A 89 10.90 9.39 -1.40
N LEU A 90 11.50 8.91 -2.50
CA LEU A 90 10.89 9.01 -3.81
C LEU A 90 9.61 8.16 -3.86
N THR A 91 9.66 6.91 -3.43
CA THR A 91 8.48 6.03 -3.36
C THR A 91 7.41 6.61 -2.44
N VAL A 92 7.79 7.10 -1.25
CA VAL A 92 6.78 7.64 -0.31
C VAL A 92 6.17 8.95 -0.79
N SER A 93 6.94 9.81 -1.45
CA SER A 93 6.35 11.00 -2.09
C SER A 93 5.37 10.61 -3.20
N MET A 94 5.68 9.57 -3.99
CA MET A 94 4.76 9.04 -4.99
C MET A 94 3.50 8.40 -4.37
N LEU A 95 3.61 7.72 -3.22
CA LEU A 95 2.44 7.20 -2.52
C LEU A 95 1.46 8.32 -2.18
N VAL A 96 1.93 9.44 -1.63
CA VAL A 96 1.09 10.59 -1.26
C VAL A 96 0.45 11.25 -2.49
N VAL A 97 1.14 11.27 -3.63
CA VAL A 97 0.61 11.86 -4.88
C VAL A 97 -0.48 11.00 -5.52
N VAL A 98 -0.38 9.67 -5.38
CA VAL A 98 -1.29 8.72 -6.05
C VAL A 98 -2.52 8.39 -5.21
N THR A 99 -2.37 8.23 -3.90
CA THR A 99 -3.49 7.95 -2.97
C THR A 99 -4.33 9.18 -2.73
#